data_AF-A0A847C3T2-F1
#
_entry.id   AF-A0A847C3T2-F1
#
_cell.length_a   1.000
_cell.length_b   1.000
_cell.length_c   1.000
_cell.angle_alpha   90.00
_cell.angle_beta   90.00
_cell.angle_gamma   90.00
#
_symmetry.space_group_name_H-M   'P 1'
#
loop_
_entity.id
_entity.type
_entity.pdbx_description
1 polymer ?
#
loop_
_entity_poly.entity_id
_entity_poly.type
_entity_poly.pdbx_seq_one_letter_code
_entity_poly.pdbx_strand_id
1 'polypeptide(L)'
;KLSMYVEIGFAKNDEITESTIKKQLELTLENLVADGFLQADNNLCDYEVIIMDPAYVHISTDTDDKIKELKEKLAAAGIYTIGRYGGWTYCSMEDCMLEAAELSSKL
;
A
#
# COMPACT_ATOMS: atom_id res chain seq x y z
N LYS A 1 -27.89 3.31 -3.21
CA LYS A 1 -26.65 3.31 -4.03
C LYS A 1 -25.50 3.02 -3.09
N LEU A 2 -24.69 2.03 -3.42
CA LEU A 2 -23.56 1.54 -2.61
C LEU A 2 -22.27 1.84 -3.38
N SER A 3 -21.21 2.19 -2.66
CA SER A 3 -19.86 2.32 -3.19
C SER A 3 -18.93 1.54 -2.26
N MET A 4 -17.98 0.83 -2.84
CA MET A 4 -17.03 0.00 -2.10
C MET A 4 -15.61 0.31 -2.58
N TYR A 5 -14.67 0.28 -1.65
CA TYR A 5 -13.25 0.31 -1.91
C TYR A 5 -12.69 -1.07 -1.57
N VAL A 6 -11.98 -1.68 -2.51
CA VAL A 6 -11.49 -3.06 -2.42
C VAL A 6 -10.00 -3.07 -2.73
N GLU A 7 -9.22 -3.72 -1.88
CA GLU A 7 -7.78 -3.89 -2.05
C GLU A 7 -7.47 -5.33 -2.47
N ILE A 8 -6.61 -5.48 -3.48
CA ILE A 8 -6.16 -6.77 -3.99
C ILE A 8 -4.64 -6.79 -3.98
N GLY A 9 -4.06 -7.71 -3.22
CA GLY A 9 -2.61 -7.87 -3.12
C GLY A 9 -2.06 -8.66 -4.31
N PHE A 10 -0.93 -8.19 -4.85
CA PHE A 10 -0.16 -8.87 -5.89
C PHE A 10 1.25 -9.18 -5.40
N ALA A 11 1.86 -10.23 -5.93
CA ALA A 11 3.26 -10.51 -5.67
C ALA A 11 4.16 -9.54 -6.46
N LYS A 12 5.39 -9.34 -5.98
CA LYS A 12 6.37 -8.39 -6.55
C LYS A 12 6.58 -8.53 -8.07
N ASN A 13 6.47 -9.74 -8.60
CA ASN A 13 6.77 -10.04 -10.00
C ASN A 13 5.50 -10.27 -10.84
N ASP A 14 4.31 -9.98 -10.29
CA ASP A 14 3.07 -10.12 -11.03
C ASP A 14 2.93 -8.97 -12.03
N GLU A 15 2.53 -9.30 -13.26
CA GLU A 15 2.21 -8.30 -14.28
C GLU A 15 0.72 -7.94 -14.21
N ILE A 16 0.43 -6.68 -13.87
CA ILE A 16 -0.93 -6.17 -13.74
C ILE A 16 -1.35 -5.56 -15.08
N THR A 17 -1.96 -6.39 -15.93
CA THR A 17 -2.49 -5.98 -17.24
C THR A 17 -3.97 -5.60 -17.16
N GLU A 18 -4.52 -4.99 -18.20
CA GLU A 18 -5.98 -4.75 -18.31
C GLU A 18 -6.80 -6.05 -18.18
N SER A 19 -6.28 -7.17 -18.69
CA SER A 19 -6.92 -8.49 -18.57
C SER A 19 -6.94 -8.95 -17.11
N THR A 20 -5.83 -8.76 -16.40
CA THR A 20 -5.72 -9.04 -14.96
C THR A 20 -6.75 -8.23 -14.17
N ILE A 21 -6.88 -6.94 -14.48
CA ILE A 21 -7.83 -6.03 -13.82
C ILE A 21 -9.27 -6.47 -14.04
N LYS A 22 -9.67 -6.76 -15.29
CA LYS A 22 -11.03 -7.20 -15.63
C LYS A 22 -11.40 -8.49 -14.89
N LYS A 23 -10.49 -9.47 -14.91
CA LYS A 23 -10.68 -10.73 -14.20
C LYS A 23 -10.87 -10.53 -12.69
N GLN A 24 -10.09 -9.63 -12.08
CA GLN A 24 -10.21 -9.36 -10.65
C GLN A 24 -11.49 -8.59 -10.31
N LEU A 25 -11.95 -7.69 -11.17
CA LEU A 25 -13.23 -7.01 -11.01
C LEU A 25 -14.40 -8.01 -11.05
N GLU A 26 -14.42 -8.90 -12.05
CA GLU A 26 -15.43 -9.96 -12.18
C GLU A 26 -15.45 -10.85 -10.93
N LEU A 27 -14.29 -11.38 -10.54
CA LEU A 27 -14.14 -12.22 -9.34
C LEU A 27 -14.57 -11.50 -8.06
N THR A 28 -14.24 -10.22 -7.91
CA THR A 28 -14.65 -9.41 -6.76
C THR A 28 -16.15 -9.29 -6.68
N LEU A 29 -16.83 -8.97 -7.79
CA LEU A 29 -18.29 -8.83 -7.82
C LEU A 29 -18.99 -10.17 -7.55
N GLU A 30 -18.50 -11.26 -8.15
CA GLU A 30 -19.01 -12.61 -7.92
C GLU A 30 -18.91 -13.00 -6.44
N ASN A 31 -17.75 -12.78 -5.82
CA ASN A 31 -17.54 -13.10 -4.41
C ASN A 31 -18.37 -12.22 -3.48
N LEU A 32 -18.52 -10.92 -3.79
CA LEU A 32 -19.38 -10.03 -3.00
C LEU A 32 -20.86 -10.47 -3.03
N VAL A 33 -21.34 -11.03 -4.15
CA VAL A 33 -22.68 -11.64 -4.22
C VAL A 33 -22.71 -12.96 -3.44
N ALA A 34 -21.72 -13.82 -3.62
CA ALA A 34 -21.64 -15.12 -2.95
C ALA A 34 -21.59 -14.99 -1.41
N ASP A 35 -20.88 -13.98 -0.91
CA ASP A 35 -20.75 -13.68 0.52
C ASP A 35 -21.93 -12.86 1.08
N GLY A 36 -22.88 -12.45 0.22
CA GLY A 36 -24.09 -11.74 0.61
C GLY A 36 -23.92 -10.24 0.87
N PHE A 37 -22.79 -9.64 0.49
CA PHE A 37 -22.60 -8.19 0.52
C PHE A 37 -23.38 -7.48 -0.60
N LEU A 38 -23.57 -8.14 -1.74
CA LEU A 38 -24.38 -7.68 -2.87
C LEU A 38 -25.52 -8.65 -3.16
N GLN A 39 -26.61 -8.10 -3.69
CA GLN A 39 -27.70 -8.87 -4.28
C GLN A 39 -27.41 -9.14 -5.75
N ALA A 40 -27.97 -10.22 -6.30
CA ALA A 40 -27.76 -10.62 -7.68
C ALA A 40 -28.27 -9.60 -8.72
N ASP A 41 -29.18 -8.70 -8.34
CA ASP A 41 -29.72 -7.63 -9.19
C ASP A 41 -28.98 -6.29 -9.03
N ASN A 42 -27.93 -6.23 -8.20
CA ASN A 42 -27.08 -5.05 -8.13
C ASN A 42 -26.29 -4.89 -9.45
N ASN A 43 -26.43 -3.71 -10.06
CA ASN A 43 -25.73 -3.36 -11.28
C ASN A 43 -24.50 -2.49 -10.97
N LEU A 44 -23.34 -2.87 -11.51
CA LEU A 44 -22.15 -2.04 -11.50
C LEU A 44 -22.41 -0.78 -12.33
N CYS A 45 -22.34 0.39 -11.67
CA CYS A 45 -22.58 1.67 -12.33
C CYS A 45 -21.29 2.31 -12.85
N ASP A 46 -20.19 2.13 -12.12
CA ASP A 46 -18.86 2.65 -12.45
C ASP A 46 -17.79 1.94 -11.62
N TYR A 47 -16.52 1.97 -12.06
CA TYR A 47 -15.37 1.50 -11.28
C TYR A 47 -14.08 2.24 -11.69
N GLU A 48 -13.19 2.43 -10.72
CA GLU A 48 -11.85 2.98 -10.93
C GLU A 48 -10.82 2.05 -10.31
N VAL A 49 -9.65 1.94 -10.94
CA VAL A 49 -8.54 1.11 -10.48
C VAL A 49 -7.30 1.95 -10.32
N ILE A 50 -6.67 1.84 -9.15
CA ILE A 50 -5.38 2.46 -8.85
C ILE A 50 -4.38 1.33 -8.58
N ILE A 51 -3.30 1.28 -9.36
CA ILE A 51 -2.20 0.34 -9.14
C ILE A 51 -1.18 1.01 -8.24
N MET A 52 -0.86 0.37 -7.11
CA MET A 52 0.13 0.85 -6.15
C MET A 52 1.36 -0.05 -6.16
N ASP A 53 2.50 0.46 -6.64
CA ASP A 53 3.79 -0.24 -6.63
C ASP A 53 4.91 0.73 -6.20
N PRO A 54 5.50 0.59 -5.00
CA PRO A 54 5.20 -0.41 -3.97
C PRO A 54 4.00 -0.01 -3.09
N ALA A 55 3.09 -0.94 -2.78
CA ALA A 55 2.00 -0.70 -1.81
C ALA A 55 2.42 -1.00 -0.36
N TYR A 56 3.13 -2.10 -0.13
CA TYR A 56 3.51 -2.58 1.19
C TYR A 56 5.02 -2.71 1.33
N VAL A 57 5.49 -2.47 2.55
CA VAL A 57 6.87 -2.74 2.94
C VAL A 57 6.95 -4.18 3.44
N HIS A 58 7.93 -4.94 2.97
CA HIS A 58 8.22 -6.27 3.49
C HIS A 58 9.34 -6.18 4.53
N ILE A 59 9.00 -6.48 5.79
CA ILE A 59 9.92 -6.45 6.93
C ILE A 59 10.61 -7.81 7.04
N SER A 60 11.93 -7.82 7.14
CA SER A 60 12.73 -9.02 7.37
C SER A 60 14.03 -8.65 8.06
N THR A 61 14.50 -9.49 8.98
CA THR A 61 15.69 -9.23 9.81
C THR A 61 16.90 -8.77 8.99
N ASP A 62 17.21 -9.47 7.89
CA ASP A 62 18.38 -9.17 7.06
C ASP A 62 18.24 -7.85 6.28
N THR A 63 17.01 -7.43 5.97
CA THR A 63 16.76 -6.16 5.28
C THR A 63 16.80 -5.00 6.26
N ASP A 64 16.27 -5.20 7.47
CA ASP A 64 16.15 -4.15 8.48
C ASP A 64 17.54 -3.67 8.96
N ASP A 65 18.50 -4.59 9.14
CA ASP A 65 19.88 -4.23 9.52
C ASP A 65 20.56 -3.38 8.43
N LYS A 66 20.38 -3.76 7.16
CA LYS A 66 20.93 -3.00 6.01
C LYS A 66 20.28 -1.64 5.87
N ILE A 67 18.97 -1.56 6.08
CA ILE A 67 18.24 -0.30 6.06
C ILE A 67 18.70 0.61 7.19
N LYS A 68 18.89 0.07 8.39
CA LYS A 68 19.42 0.83 9.53
C LYS A 68 20.81 1.41 9.22
N GLU A 69 21.72 0.60 8.71
CA GLU A 69 23.06 1.07 8.32
C GLU A 69 23.00 2.17 7.24
N LEU A 70 22.12 2.01 6.25
CA LEU A 70 21.89 3.02 5.21
C LEU A 70 21.35 4.33 5.80
N LYS A 71 20.37 4.26 6.69
CA LYS A 71 19.79 5.42 7.38
C LYS A 71 20.83 6.19 8.17
N GLU A 72 21.69 5.50 8.92
CA GLU A 72 22.77 6.11 9.70
C GLU A 72 23.79 6.83 8.78
N LYS A 73 24.17 6.19 7.66
CA LYS A 73 25.06 6.79 6.66
C LYS A 73 24.49 8.05 6.02
N LEU A 74 23.20 8.02 5.66
CA LEU A 74 22.51 9.18 5.07
C LEU A 74 22.36 10.32 6.09
N ALA A 75 22.02 9.99 7.35
CA ALA A 75 21.88 10.98 8.41
C ALA A 75 23.21 11.70 8.69
N ALA A 76 24.35 11.00 8.63
CA ALA A 76 25.68 11.61 8.74
C ALA A 76 25.99 12.62 7.62
N ALA A 77 25.29 12.53 6.49
CA ALA A 77 25.35 13.48 5.39
C ALA A 77 24.22 14.54 5.42
N GLY A 78 23.45 14.61 6.50
CA GLY A 78 22.31 15.54 6.64
C GLY A 78 21.05 15.12 5.87
N ILE A 79 20.96 13.86 5.44
CA ILE A 79 19.81 13.30 4.72
C ILE A 79 19.05 12.37 5.67
N TYR A 80 17.79 12.68 5.96
CA TYR A 80 16.97 11.93 6.90
C TYR A 80 15.81 11.25 6.17
N THR A 81 15.74 9.92 6.23
CA THR A 81 14.69 9.15 5.57
C THR A 81 13.61 8.72 6.57
N ILE A 82 12.38 9.16 6.33
CA ILE A 82 11.23 9.01 7.23
C ILE A 82 10.00 8.48 6.48
N GLY A 83 8.94 8.14 7.20
CA GLY A 83 7.67 7.65 6.67
C GLY A 83 7.71 6.19 6.21
N ARG A 84 6.62 5.70 5.60
CA ARG A 84 6.46 4.29 5.25
C ARG A 84 7.61 3.72 4.41
N TYR A 85 7.91 4.36 3.28
CA TYR A 85 8.93 3.87 2.34
C TYR A 85 10.34 4.38 2.64
N GLY A 86 10.49 5.65 3.05
CA GLY A 86 11.80 6.19 3.43
C GLY A 86 12.29 5.65 4.77
N GLY A 87 11.37 5.42 5.69
CA GLY A 87 11.62 4.81 6.98
C GLY A 87 11.71 3.28 6.95
N TRP A 88 11.19 2.65 5.89
CA TRP A 88 11.01 1.21 5.71
C TRP A 88 10.28 0.55 6.89
N THR A 89 9.14 1.10 7.25
CA THR A 89 8.36 0.64 8.40
C THR A 89 6.87 0.57 8.06
N TYR A 90 6.15 -0.27 8.80
CA TYR A 90 4.70 -0.29 8.73
C TYR A 90 4.16 0.83 9.61
N CYS A 91 3.67 1.90 8.99
CA CYS A 91 3.15 3.06 9.70
C CYS A 91 1.92 3.66 9.02
N SER A 92 1.12 4.35 9.82
CA SER A 92 -0.04 5.11 9.38
C SER A 92 0.37 6.47 8.80
N MET A 93 -0.61 7.19 8.22
CA MET A 93 -0.40 8.57 7.82
C MET A 93 -0.07 9.48 9.01
N GLU A 94 -0.69 9.25 10.17
CA GLU A 94 -0.43 10.01 11.39
C GLU A 94 1.01 9.83 11.87
N ASP A 95 1.49 8.58 11.90
CA ASP A 95 2.87 8.27 12.27
C ASP A 95 3.88 8.99 11.36
N CYS A 96 3.61 9.04 10.04
CA CYS A 96 4.46 9.76 9.10
C CYS A 96 4.51 11.26 9.41
N MET A 97 3.37 11.86 9.77
CA MET A 97 3.29 13.28 10.12
C MET A 97 4.01 13.59 11.44
N LEU A 98 3.85 12.72 12.45
CA LEU A 98 4.53 12.85 13.74
C LEU A 98 6.04 12.71 13.59
N GLU A 99 6.52 11.75 12.79
CA GLU A 99 7.95 11.54 12.52
C GLU A 99 8.57 12.78 11.85
N ALA A 100 7.85 13.39 10.90
CA ALA A 100 8.31 14.63 10.26
C ALA A 100 8.36 15.82 11.24
N ALA A 101 7.33 15.97 12.09
CA ALA A 101 7.29 17.03 13.09
C ALA A 101 8.40 16.89 14.13
N GLU A 102 8.66 15.65 14.59
CA GLU A 102 9.73 15.36 15.54
C GLU A 102 11.12 15.62 14.92
N LEU A 103 11.34 15.16 13.69
CA LEU A 103 12.59 15.43 12.97
C LEU A 103 12.82 16.94 12.82
N SER A 104 11.81 17.68 12.38
CA SER A 104 11.90 19.14 12.22
C SER A 104 12.19 19.87 13.54
N SER A 105 11.84 19.29 14.69
CA SER A 105 12.12 19.89 16.01
C SER A 105 13.53 19.60 16.52
N LYS A 106 14.21 18.60 15.94
CA LYS A 106 15.58 18.17 16.30
C LYS A 106 16.65 18.83 15.44
N LEU A 107 16.29 19.35 14.28
CA LEU A 107 17.16 20.08 13.34
C LEU A 107 17.08 21.59 13.58
#